data_AF-A0A8T1GQ64-F1
#
_entry.id   AF-A0A8T1GQ64-F1
#
_cell.length_a   1.000
_cell.length_b   1.000
_cell.length_c   1.000
_cell.angle_alpha   90.00
_cell.angle_beta   90.00
_cell.angle_gamma   90.00
#
_symmetry.space_group_name_H-M   'P 1'
#
loop_
_entity.id
_entity.type
_entity.pdbx_description
1 polymer ?
#
loop_
_entity_poly.entity_id
_entity_poly.type
_entity_poly.pdbx_seq_one_letter_code
_entity_poly.pdbx_strand_id
1 'polypeptide(L)'
;RAEFLSALVPLTKLIADSKVSTSPTTTVAAPTTLSPGEAKPKRKKRIRLKTERRREQCRNNQARYRNRQRGFVRELAENVLELQEIHKLTRERHTLCYSIQTKNNVWSVVVEYFRLLRYGFLVPMCAKGSSGASPTADLHDQEYFVRAVMTPDVEFGELCGVDALIDQWQRYSLAIGSLYFQLNRMEMQPFGAMEALATLSLTITEATLRYVFPHLL
;
A
#
# COMPACT_ATOMS: atom_id res chain seq x y z
N ARG A 1 20.12 11.04 -12.93
CA ARG A 1 19.16 12.14 -12.65
C ARG A 1 17.85 11.76 -13.31
N ALA A 2 16.90 11.23 -12.54
CA ALA A 2 15.63 10.74 -13.05
C ALA A 2 14.52 11.75 -12.74
N GLU A 3 13.86 12.26 -13.78
CA GLU A 3 12.70 13.12 -13.68
C GLU A 3 11.44 12.26 -13.50
N PHE A 4 10.79 12.39 -12.34
CA PHE A 4 9.47 11.79 -12.10
C PHE A 4 8.40 12.63 -12.81
N LEU A 5 7.83 12.09 -13.89
CA LEU A 5 6.61 12.63 -14.50
C LEU A 5 5.41 12.33 -13.60
N SER A 6 5.05 13.31 -12.77
CA SER A 6 3.81 13.36 -12.01
C SER A 6 2.63 13.56 -12.97
N ALA A 7 1.97 12.46 -13.35
CA ALA A 7 0.70 12.52 -14.05
C ALA A 7 -0.44 12.80 -13.04
N LEU A 8 -0.71 14.08 -12.81
CA LEU A 8 -1.92 14.52 -12.12
C LEU A 8 -3.13 14.24 -13.03
N VAL A 9 -3.83 13.12 -12.81
CA VAL A 9 -5.13 12.88 -13.45
C VAL A 9 -6.19 13.69 -12.69
N PRO A 10 -6.94 14.60 -13.34
CA PRO A 10 -7.98 15.36 -12.65
C PRO A 10 -9.15 14.44 -12.25
N LEU A 11 -9.52 14.49 -10.98
CA LEU A 11 -10.62 13.76 -10.33
C LEU A 11 -12.01 13.94 -10.97
N THR A 12 -12.13 14.77 -12.00
CA THR A 12 -13.38 15.05 -12.71
C THR A 12 -13.85 13.87 -13.57
N LYS A 13 -12.98 12.90 -13.86
CA LYS A 13 -13.33 11.74 -14.71
C LYS A 13 -14.09 10.62 -13.98
N LEU A 14 -14.12 10.59 -12.65
CA LEU A 14 -14.74 9.47 -11.90
C LEU A 14 -16.24 9.70 -11.55
N ILE A 15 -16.78 10.90 -11.78
CA ILE A 15 -18.16 11.25 -11.36
C ILE A 15 -19.17 11.12 -12.52
N ALA A 16 -18.71 10.94 -13.75
CA ALA A 16 -19.57 10.85 -14.94
C ALA A 16 -20.42 9.56 -14.96
N ASP A 17 -19.97 8.48 -14.33
CA ASP A 17 -20.65 7.17 -14.42
C ASP A 17 -21.83 6.99 -13.45
N SER A 18 -22.08 7.96 -12.56
CA SER A 18 -23.08 7.81 -11.49
C SER A 18 -24.41 8.55 -11.73
N LYS A 19 -24.59 9.31 -12.82
CA LYS A 19 -25.83 10.09 -13.03
C LYS A 19 -26.37 10.01 -14.45
N VAL A 20 -26.91 8.86 -14.81
CA VAL A 20 -27.91 8.74 -15.86
C VAL A 20 -29.11 7.98 -15.30
N SER A 21 -30.11 8.70 -14.80
CA SER A 21 -31.51 8.26 -14.86
C SER A 21 -32.44 9.41 -14.50
N THR A 22 -33.58 9.47 -15.18
CA THR A 22 -34.76 10.35 -15.04
C THR A 22 -34.74 11.72 -15.72
N SER A 23 -35.08 11.70 -17.01
CA SER A 23 -35.94 12.70 -17.67
C SER A 23 -37.42 12.52 -17.26
N PRO A 24 -38.30 13.54 -17.44
CA PRO A 24 -39.20 13.42 -18.59
C PRO A 24 -39.49 14.71 -19.39
N THR A 25 -39.83 14.39 -20.64
CA THR A 25 -40.35 15.05 -21.84
C THR A 25 -41.44 16.13 -21.68
N THR A 26 -41.39 17.10 -22.61
CA THR A 26 -42.35 18.19 -22.89
C THR A 26 -43.17 17.87 -24.15
N THR A 27 -44.50 18.04 -24.16
CA THR A 27 -45.37 18.41 -25.32
C THR A 27 -46.78 18.73 -24.74
N VAL A 28 -47.54 19.79 -25.05
CA VAL A 28 -48.09 20.29 -26.33
C VAL A 28 -48.53 21.77 -26.18
N ALA A 29 -48.45 22.57 -27.27
CA ALA A 29 -48.94 23.96 -27.40
C ALA A 29 -50.29 24.01 -28.19
N ALA A 30 -51.24 24.93 -27.95
CA ALA A 30 -51.47 26.23 -28.65
C ALA A 30 -53.03 26.48 -28.79
N PRO A 31 -53.61 27.65 -29.17
CA PRO A 31 -53.17 29.07 -29.08
C PRO A 31 -54.28 30.14 -28.79
N THR A 32 -53.83 31.42 -28.69
CA THR A 32 -54.46 32.71 -29.11
C THR A 32 -55.68 33.30 -28.38
N THR A 33 -55.50 34.51 -27.79
CA THR A 33 -56.10 35.79 -28.28
C THR A 33 -55.53 37.00 -27.53
N LEU A 34 -55.36 38.10 -28.28
CA LEU A 34 -54.75 39.38 -27.91
C LEU A 34 -55.81 40.39 -27.41
N SER A 35 -55.52 41.14 -26.35
CA SER A 35 -55.88 42.57 -26.27
C SER A 35 -55.20 43.32 -25.10
N PRO A 36 -55.12 44.66 -25.17
CA PRO A 36 -53.97 45.44 -24.72
C PRO A 36 -54.19 46.17 -23.40
N GLY A 37 -53.07 46.62 -22.82
CA GLY A 37 -53.05 47.76 -21.91
C GLY A 37 -52.94 47.39 -20.44
N GLU A 38 -51.71 47.40 -19.92
CA GLU A 38 -51.38 47.96 -18.61
C GLU A 38 -49.85 47.92 -18.43
N ALA A 39 -49.25 49.09 -18.20
CA ALA A 39 -47.82 49.24 -17.96
C ALA A 39 -47.42 48.54 -16.65
N LYS A 40 -46.94 47.29 -16.75
CA LYS A 40 -46.50 46.50 -15.59
C LYS A 40 -45.25 47.11 -14.93
N PRO A 41 -45.21 47.25 -13.60
CA PRO A 41 -44.07 47.83 -12.91
C PRO A 41 -42.84 46.91 -13.00
N LYS A 42 -41.72 47.51 -13.37
CA LYS A 42 -40.32 47.06 -13.36
C LYS A 42 -40.05 45.61 -12.88
N ARG A 43 -40.08 44.62 -13.79
CA ARG A 43 -39.60 43.22 -13.59
C ARG A 43 -38.09 43.07 -13.25
N LYS A 44 -37.34 44.18 -13.19
CA LYS A 44 -35.86 44.18 -13.03
C LYS A 44 -35.38 43.77 -11.62
N LYS A 45 -36.14 44.07 -10.55
CA LYS A 45 -35.70 43.78 -9.16
C LYS A 45 -35.72 42.28 -8.82
N ARG A 46 -36.76 41.54 -9.24
CA ARG A 46 -36.88 40.08 -8.98
C ARG A 46 -35.82 39.24 -9.69
N ILE A 47 -35.44 39.61 -10.92
CA ILE A 47 -34.38 38.91 -11.67
C ILE A 47 -33.01 39.14 -11.02
N ARG A 48 -32.68 40.38 -10.64
CA ARG A 48 -31.42 40.69 -9.93
C ARG A 48 -31.31 39.95 -8.59
N LEU A 49 -32.38 39.93 -7.80
CA LEU A 49 -32.43 39.20 -6.53
C LEU A 49 -32.26 37.68 -6.72
N LYS A 50 -32.87 37.09 -7.76
CA LYS A 50 -32.69 35.67 -8.11
C LYS A 50 -31.26 35.36 -8.55
N THR A 51 -30.63 36.28 -9.28
CA THR A 51 -29.23 36.18 -9.72
C THR A 51 -28.25 36.35 -8.55
N GLU A 52 -28.50 37.27 -7.64
CA GLU A 52 -27.70 37.46 -6.41
C GLU A 52 -27.78 36.24 -5.50
N ARG A 53 -28.99 35.72 -5.26
CA ARG A 53 -29.19 34.45 -4.53
C ARG A 53 -28.43 33.29 -5.18
N ARG A 54 -28.46 33.16 -6.51
CA ARG A 54 -27.71 32.11 -7.23
C ARG A 54 -26.20 32.29 -7.08
N ARG A 55 -25.69 33.53 -7.16
CA ARG A 55 -24.27 33.82 -6.96
C ARG A 55 -23.82 33.49 -5.54
N GLU A 56 -24.64 33.84 -4.55
CA GLU A 56 -24.40 33.52 -3.15
C GLU A 56 -24.43 32.00 -2.90
N GLN A 57 -25.38 31.29 -3.49
CA GLN A 57 -25.43 29.83 -3.45
C GLN A 57 -24.20 29.20 -4.12
N CYS A 58 -23.75 29.71 -5.26
CA CYS A 58 -22.52 29.27 -5.90
C CYS A 58 -21.29 29.51 -5.00
N ARG A 59 -21.18 30.68 -4.36
CA ARG A 59 -20.10 30.97 -3.40
C ARG A 59 -20.12 29.99 -2.22
N ASN A 60 -21.30 29.77 -1.63
CA ASN A 60 -21.46 28.84 -0.51
C ASN A 60 -21.16 27.40 -0.91
N ASN A 61 -21.61 26.95 -2.10
CA ASN A 61 -21.32 25.61 -2.61
C ASN A 61 -19.82 25.44 -2.91
N GLN A 62 -19.17 26.43 -3.51
CA GLN A 62 -17.73 26.40 -3.73
C GLN A 62 -16.95 26.41 -2.42
N ALA A 63 -17.37 27.22 -1.43
CA ALA A 63 -16.76 27.24 -0.10
C ALA A 63 -16.90 25.87 0.59
N ARG A 64 -18.09 25.26 0.53
CA ARG A 64 -18.35 23.90 1.05
C ARG A 64 -17.50 22.85 0.34
N TYR A 65 -17.41 22.90 -0.99
CA TYR A 65 -16.57 21.99 -1.77
C TYR A 65 -15.10 22.09 -1.36
N ARG A 66 -14.55 23.31 -1.32
CA ARG A 66 -13.17 23.55 -0.86
C ARG A 66 -12.96 23.09 0.57
N ASN A 67 -13.95 23.28 1.45
CA ASN A 67 -13.86 22.82 2.83
C ASN A 67 -13.84 21.30 2.93
N ARG A 68 -14.66 20.61 2.12
CA ARG A 68 -14.68 19.15 2.05
C ARG A 68 -13.35 18.59 1.54
N GLN A 69 -12.77 19.21 0.52
CA GLN A 69 -11.45 18.84 0.03
C GLN A 69 -10.36 19.05 1.09
N ARG A 70 -10.36 20.19 1.79
CA ARG A 70 -9.41 20.41 2.90
C ARG A 70 -9.60 19.39 4.03
N GLY A 71 -10.84 19.03 4.34
CA GLY A 71 -11.16 17.99 5.31
C GLY A 71 -10.53 16.65 4.94
N PHE A 72 -10.71 16.21 3.71
CA PHE A 72 -10.13 14.96 3.20
C PHE A 72 -8.59 14.98 3.24
N VAL A 73 -7.97 16.08 2.80
CA VAL A 73 -6.50 16.20 2.84
C VAL A 73 -5.97 16.17 4.27
N ARG A 74 -6.67 16.80 5.21
CA ARG A 74 -6.29 16.79 6.63
C ARG A 74 -6.43 15.39 7.22
N GLU A 75 -7.56 14.72 6.99
CA GLU A 75 -7.80 13.35 7.44
C GLU A 75 -6.74 12.39 6.88
N LEU A 76 -6.42 12.51 5.59
CA LEU A 76 -5.35 11.72 4.98
C LEU A 76 -3.99 11.99 5.64
N ALA A 77 -3.66 13.25 5.93
CA ALA A 77 -2.41 13.60 6.61
C ALA A 77 -2.35 13.03 8.02
N GLU A 78 -3.45 13.11 8.78
CA GLU A 78 -3.57 12.51 10.12
C GLU A 78 -3.38 10.98 10.05
N ASN A 79 -4.04 10.30 9.11
CA ASN A 79 -3.88 8.86 8.92
C ASN A 79 -2.45 8.46 8.54
N VAL A 80 -1.75 9.26 7.71
CA VAL A 80 -0.35 9.01 7.35
C VAL A 80 0.56 9.13 8.56
N LEU A 81 0.35 10.14 9.41
CA LEU A 81 1.11 10.30 10.64
C LEU A 81 0.88 9.14 11.60
N GLU A 82 -0.37 8.72 11.78
CA GLU A 82 -0.72 7.57 12.62
C GLU A 82 -0.07 6.28 12.10
N LEU A 83 -0.12 6.02 10.79
CA LEU A 83 0.53 4.85 10.18
C LEU A 83 2.05 4.89 10.36
N GLN A 84 2.68 6.06 10.23
CA GLN A 84 4.12 6.21 10.48
C GLN A 84 4.48 5.93 11.94
N GLU A 85 3.67 6.40 12.88
CA GLU A 85 3.85 6.13 14.30
C GLU A 85 3.70 4.65 14.62
N ILE A 86 2.66 3.99 14.11
CA ILE A 86 2.45 2.54 14.24
C ILE A 86 3.67 1.77 13.70
N HIS A 87 4.14 2.09 12.50
CA HIS A 87 5.32 1.42 11.93
C HIS A 87 6.57 1.63 12.77
N LYS A 88 6.79 2.85 13.28
CA LYS A 88 7.91 3.17 14.16
C LYS A 88 7.85 2.35 15.46
N LEU A 89 6.70 2.37 16.15
CA LEU A 89 6.50 1.66 17.42
C LEU A 89 6.63 0.15 17.23
N THR A 90 6.10 -0.39 16.13
CA THR A 90 6.27 -1.80 15.76
C THR A 90 7.74 -2.14 15.59
N ARG A 91 8.50 -1.35 14.82
CA ARG A 91 9.95 -1.54 14.67
C ARG A 91 10.68 -1.50 16.01
N GLU A 92 10.37 -0.53 16.86
CA GLU A 92 11.00 -0.40 18.19
C GLU A 92 10.68 -1.60 19.08
N ARG A 93 9.43 -2.05 19.10
CA ARG A 93 8.99 -3.26 19.80
C ARG A 93 9.78 -4.48 19.32
N HIS A 94 9.86 -4.73 18.01
CA HIS A 94 10.60 -5.88 17.50
C HIS A 94 12.08 -5.78 17.79
N THR A 95 12.68 -4.59 17.63
CA THR A 95 14.08 -4.36 18.00
C THR A 95 14.30 -4.71 19.47
N LEU A 96 13.40 -4.32 20.36
CA LEU A 96 13.50 -4.66 21.78
C LEU A 96 13.31 -6.16 22.03
N CYS A 97 12.25 -6.77 21.48
CA CYS A 97 11.96 -8.19 21.65
C CYS A 97 13.11 -9.07 21.14
N TYR A 98 13.60 -8.80 19.93
CA TYR A 98 14.71 -9.55 19.35
C TYR A 98 16.03 -9.17 20.00
N SER A 99 16.31 -7.91 20.35
CA SER A 99 17.52 -7.55 21.10
C SER A 99 17.61 -8.28 22.43
N ILE A 100 16.49 -8.44 23.16
CA ILE A 100 16.46 -9.23 24.39
C ILE A 100 16.72 -10.71 24.10
N GLN A 101 16.14 -11.27 23.02
CA GLN A 101 16.36 -12.67 22.64
C GLN A 101 17.78 -12.95 22.10
N THR A 102 18.36 -12.01 21.34
CA THR A 102 19.65 -12.15 20.65
C THR A 102 20.84 -11.83 21.55
N LYS A 103 20.68 -10.92 22.53
CA LYS A 103 21.69 -10.68 23.58
C LYS A 103 22.02 -11.93 24.39
N ASN A 104 21.12 -12.90 24.43
CA ASN A 104 21.24 -14.06 25.29
C ASN A 104 21.92 -15.26 24.62
N ASN A 105 21.89 -15.40 23.28
CA ASN A 105 22.54 -16.54 22.61
C ASN A 105 22.61 -16.42 21.07
N VAL A 106 23.80 -16.50 20.45
CA VAL A 106 23.92 -16.61 18.98
C VAL A 106 23.24 -17.86 18.43
N TRP A 107 23.18 -18.94 19.23
CA TRP A 107 22.53 -20.18 18.83
C TRP A 107 21.03 -20.00 18.61
N SER A 108 20.35 -19.23 19.47
CA SER A 108 18.90 -18.99 19.32
C SER A 108 18.61 -18.14 18.08
N VAL A 109 19.47 -17.17 17.77
CA VAL A 109 19.35 -16.34 16.56
C VAL A 109 19.37 -17.19 15.30
N VAL A 110 20.33 -18.11 15.20
CA VAL A 110 20.44 -18.98 14.02
C VAL A 110 19.24 -19.92 13.94
N VAL A 111 18.85 -20.58 15.03
CA VAL A 111 17.65 -21.45 15.05
C VAL A 111 16.40 -20.69 14.62
N GLU A 112 16.25 -19.46 15.10
CA GLU A 112 15.12 -18.59 14.79
C GLU A 112 15.14 -18.15 13.32
N TYR A 113 16.31 -17.83 12.78
CA TYR A 113 16.49 -17.52 11.35
C TYR A 113 15.99 -18.66 10.46
N PHE A 114 16.40 -19.91 10.74
CA PHE A 114 15.94 -21.07 9.97
C PHE A 114 14.49 -21.48 10.26
N ARG A 115 13.91 -21.06 11.39
CA ARG A 115 12.49 -21.24 11.68
C ARG A 115 11.65 -20.26 10.87
N LEU A 116 12.02 -18.98 10.87
CA LEU A 116 11.30 -17.91 10.19
C LEU A 116 11.40 -18.05 8.68
N LEU A 117 12.60 -18.27 8.12
CA LEU A 117 12.79 -18.39 6.67
C LEU A 117 12.60 -19.83 6.15
N ARG A 118 12.03 -20.74 6.95
CA ARG A 118 11.84 -22.15 6.62
C ARG A 118 11.18 -22.35 5.26
N TYR A 119 10.18 -21.53 4.94
CA TYR A 119 9.40 -21.63 3.72
C TYR A 119 9.63 -20.43 2.78
N GLY A 120 10.73 -19.72 2.99
CA GLY A 120 11.07 -18.49 2.28
C GLY A 120 10.61 -17.24 3.02
N PHE A 121 10.80 -16.10 2.36
CA PHE A 121 10.24 -14.83 2.77
C PHE A 121 8.79 -14.80 2.33
N LEU A 122 7.89 -14.78 3.30
CA LEU A 122 6.50 -14.56 3.02
C LEU A 122 6.41 -13.17 2.36
N VAL A 123 5.80 -13.11 1.18
CA VAL A 123 5.50 -11.85 0.49
C VAL A 123 4.00 -11.63 0.64
N PRO A 124 3.52 -10.41 0.94
CA PRO A 124 2.11 -10.11 0.86
C PRO A 124 1.66 -10.24 -0.59
N MET A 125 1.35 -11.46 -1.03
CA MET A 125 0.40 -11.63 -2.12
C MET A 125 -0.89 -11.00 -1.61
N CYS A 126 -1.49 -10.09 -2.38
CA CYS A 126 -2.75 -9.44 -2.03
C CYS A 126 -3.79 -10.52 -1.70
N ALA A 127 -3.90 -10.88 -0.41
CA ALA A 127 -4.68 -12.00 0.06
C ALA A 127 -6.14 -11.56 0.06
N LYS A 128 -6.76 -11.66 -1.11
CA LYS A 128 -8.19 -11.50 -1.25
C LYS A 128 -8.84 -12.79 -0.75
N GLY A 129 -9.06 -12.82 0.57
CA GLY A 129 -9.93 -13.78 1.25
C GLY A 129 -9.32 -15.16 1.49
N SER A 130 -8.83 -15.41 2.71
CA SER A 130 -9.15 -16.65 3.45
C SER A 130 -8.64 -16.58 4.90
N SER A 131 -9.56 -16.85 5.81
CA SER A 131 -9.44 -17.49 7.13
C SER A 131 -8.34 -17.06 8.13
N GLY A 132 -8.79 -16.38 9.18
CA GLY A 132 -8.73 -16.89 10.57
C GLY A 132 -7.43 -16.76 11.38
N ALA A 133 -6.26 -16.72 10.75
CA ALA A 133 -4.99 -16.40 11.40
C ALA A 133 -4.26 -15.43 10.48
N SER A 134 -3.97 -14.22 10.97
CA SER A 134 -3.48 -13.12 10.13
C SER A 134 -2.15 -13.49 9.49
N PRO A 135 -2.07 -13.78 8.17
CA PRO A 135 -0.80 -14.08 7.50
C PRO A 135 0.13 -12.86 7.50
N THR A 136 -0.42 -11.67 7.81
CA THR A 136 0.31 -10.40 7.82
C THR A 136 1.18 -10.18 9.05
N ALA A 137 0.91 -10.89 10.15
CA ALA A 137 1.77 -10.84 11.34
C ALA A 137 3.11 -11.50 11.04
N ASP A 138 3.10 -12.71 10.46
CA ASP A 138 4.32 -13.45 10.10
C ASP A 138 5.17 -12.73 9.04
N LEU A 139 4.54 -12.00 8.09
CA LEU A 139 5.23 -11.20 7.07
C LEU A 139 6.14 -10.13 7.68
N HIS A 140 5.58 -9.37 8.62
CA HIS A 140 6.29 -8.27 9.26
C HIS A 140 7.33 -8.82 10.24
N ASP A 141 7.02 -9.93 10.92
CA ASP A 141 7.91 -10.57 11.88
C ASP A 141 9.22 -11.04 11.22
N GLN A 142 9.18 -11.60 10.00
CA GLN A 142 10.40 -11.99 9.26
C GLN A 142 11.29 -10.79 8.93
N GLU A 143 10.71 -9.71 8.39
CA GLU A 143 11.48 -8.50 8.04
C GLU A 143 12.09 -7.85 9.28
N TYR A 144 11.29 -7.67 10.33
CA TYR A 144 11.76 -7.07 11.57
C TYR A 144 12.82 -7.92 12.26
N PHE A 145 12.68 -9.25 12.22
CA PHE A 145 13.70 -10.16 12.73
C PHE A 145 15.03 -9.97 12.00
N VAL A 146 15.03 -10.11 10.67
CA VAL A 146 16.26 -9.99 9.86
C VAL A 146 16.93 -8.63 10.09
N ARG A 147 16.16 -7.54 10.12
CA ARG A 147 16.66 -6.19 10.42
C ARG A 147 17.20 -6.01 11.83
N ALA A 148 16.67 -6.74 12.81
CA ALA A 148 17.11 -6.64 14.19
C ALA A 148 18.37 -7.47 14.48
N VAL A 149 18.58 -8.58 13.75
CA VAL A 149 19.67 -9.53 14.03
C VAL A 149 20.86 -9.41 13.08
N MET A 150 20.66 -8.92 11.86
CA MET A 150 21.72 -8.75 10.87
C MET A 150 22.38 -7.38 10.99
N THR A 151 23.69 -7.33 10.75
CA THR A 151 24.42 -6.06 10.67
C THR A 151 24.07 -5.33 9.37
N PRO A 152 24.14 -3.98 9.33
CA PRO A 152 23.80 -3.20 8.14
C PRO A 152 24.61 -3.57 6.89
N ASP A 153 25.80 -4.15 7.07
CA ASP A 153 26.79 -4.56 6.09
C ASP A 153 26.85 -6.08 5.88
N VAL A 154 25.83 -6.82 6.30
CA VAL A 154 25.75 -8.28 6.11
C VAL A 154 26.03 -8.68 4.65
N GLU A 155 26.92 -9.64 4.46
CA GLU A 155 27.28 -10.15 3.15
C GLU A 155 26.48 -11.43 2.82
N PHE A 156 25.98 -11.53 1.59
CA PHE A 156 25.28 -12.70 1.08
C PHE A 156 25.66 -12.96 -0.37
N GLY A 157 26.65 -13.82 -0.58
CA GLY A 157 27.25 -14.04 -1.90
C GLY A 157 27.89 -12.75 -2.41
N GLU A 158 27.40 -12.22 -3.52
CA GLU A 158 27.87 -10.94 -4.11
C GLU A 158 27.07 -9.72 -3.60
N LEU A 159 26.05 -9.94 -2.76
CA LEU A 159 25.20 -8.88 -2.23
C LEU A 159 25.73 -8.41 -0.86
N CYS A 160 25.59 -7.11 -0.60
CA CYS A 160 25.90 -6.51 0.70
C CYS A 160 24.72 -5.69 1.19
N GLY A 161 24.41 -5.86 2.47
CA GLY A 161 23.40 -5.12 3.21
C GLY A 161 22.08 -5.86 3.41
N VAL A 162 21.40 -5.48 4.49
CA VAL A 162 20.17 -6.15 4.95
C VAL A 162 19.04 -6.03 3.93
N ASP A 163 18.91 -4.89 3.26
CA ASP A 163 17.89 -4.67 2.24
C ASP A 163 18.11 -5.60 1.03
N ALA A 164 19.36 -5.76 0.59
CA ALA A 164 19.70 -6.66 -0.51
C ALA A 164 19.42 -8.13 -0.16
N LEU A 165 19.70 -8.53 1.08
CA LEU A 165 19.37 -9.86 1.59
C LEU A 165 17.85 -10.12 1.56
N ILE A 166 17.05 -9.18 2.09
CA ILE A 166 15.59 -9.29 2.13
C ILE A 166 15.03 -9.36 0.71
N ASP A 167 15.44 -8.46 -0.18
CA ASP A 167 15.01 -8.43 -1.58
C ASP A 167 15.31 -9.75 -2.29
N GLN A 168 16.49 -10.32 -2.06
CA GLN A 168 16.87 -11.59 -2.68
C GLN A 168 16.00 -12.75 -2.18
N TRP A 169 15.75 -12.82 -0.88
CA TRP A 169 14.85 -13.82 -0.29
C TRP A 169 13.42 -13.70 -0.82
N GLN A 170 12.91 -12.47 -0.98
CA GLN A 170 11.61 -12.23 -1.60
C GLN A 170 11.56 -12.71 -3.06
N ARG A 171 12.59 -12.42 -3.86
CA ARG A 171 12.69 -12.89 -5.25
C ARG A 171 12.70 -14.41 -5.35
N TYR A 172 13.48 -15.08 -4.50
CA TYR A 172 13.48 -16.55 -4.45
C TYR A 172 12.10 -17.11 -4.09
N SER A 173 11.45 -16.51 -3.11
CA SER A 173 10.14 -16.97 -2.65
C SER A 173 9.01 -16.75 -3.67
N LEU A 174 9.17 -15.75 -4.55
CA LEU A 174 8.23 -15.49 -5.65
C LEU A 174 8.51 -16.34 -6.89
N ALA A 175 9.79 -16.58 -7.20
CA ALA A 175 10.19 -17.24 -8.42
C ALA A 175 10.17 -18.77 -8.31
N ILE A 176 10.34 -19.32 -7.10
CA ILE A 176 10.46 -20.75 -6.82
C ILE A 176 9.15 -21.24 -6.21
N GLY A 177 8.66 -22.40 -6.65
CA GLY A 177 7.31 -22.87 -6.27
C GLY A 177 7.20 -23.30 -4.81
N SER A 178 8.03 -24.25 -4.39
CA SER A 178 8.14 -24.68 -3.00
C SER A 178 9.57 -24.45 -2.55
N LEU A 179 9.75 -23.75 -1.43
CA LEU A 179 11.05 -23.51 -0.80
C LEU A 179 10.99 -24.13 0.59
N TYR A 180 11.99 -24.94 0.92
CA TYR A 180 12.14 -25.52 2.25
C TYR A 180 13.60 -25.43 2.71
N PHE A 181 13.85 -24.61 3.72
CA PHE A 181 15.19 -24.29 4.21
C PHE A 181 15.43 -24.86 5.61
N GLN A 182 16.17 -25.97 5.66
CA GLN A 182 16.36 -26.75 6.86
C GLN A 182 17.76 -26.58 7.42
N LEU A 183 17.85 -26.21 8.70
CA LEU A 183 19.09 -26.27 9.46
C LEU A 183 19.46 -27.73 9.78
N ASN A 184 20.69 -28.11 9.47
CA ASN A 184 21.20 -29.46 9.70
C ASN A 184 22.16 -29.51 10.89
N ARG A 185 23.08 -28.55 10.96
CA ARG A 185 24.13 -28.51 11.99
C ARG A 185 24.52 -27.07 12.28
N MET A 186 24.90 -26.83 13.53
CA MET A 186 25.53 -25.58 13.97
C MET A 186 26.80 -25.90 14.71
N GLU A 187 27.83 -25.11 14.50
CA GLU A 187 29.12 -25.24 15.15
C GLU A 187 29.69 -23.87 15.48
N MET A 188 30.24 -23.74 16.69
CA MET A 188 31.00 -22.57 17.07
C MET A 188 32.45 -22.79 16.62
N GLN A 189 32.91 -21.97 15.70
CA GLN A 189 34.27 -21.95 15.23
C GLN A 189 35.21 -21.26 16.23
N PRO A 190 36.53 -21.49 16.13
CA PRO A 190 37.52 -20.70 16.84
C PRO A 190 37.28 -19.20 16.64
N PHE A 191 37.58 -18.39 17.66
CA PHE A 191 37.33 -16.95 17.67
C PHE A 191 35.84 -16.53 17.75
N GLY A 192 34.93 -17.47 18.02
CA GLY A 192 33.53 -17.16 18.35
C GLY A 192 32.63 -16.92 17.14
N ALA A 193 33.08 -17.29 15.93
CA ALA A 193 32.22 -17.30 14.75
C ALA A 193 31.25 -18.49 14.80
N MET A 194 29.99 -18.27 14.43
CA MET A 194 28.99 -19.33 14.33
C MET A 194 28.87 -19.78 12.88
N GLU A 195 29.06 -21.07 12.63
CA GLU A 195 28.81 -21.68 11.34
C GLU A 195 27.55 -22.54 11.38
N ALA A 196 26.70 -22.41 10.37
CA ALA A 196 25.48 -23.19 10.23
C ALA A 196 25.47 -23.89 8.87
N LEU A 197 25.31 -25.21 8.90
CA LEU A 197 25.09 -26.02 7.71
C LEU A 197 23.59 -26.24 7.52
N ALA A 198 23.10 -25.97 6.32
CA ALA A 198 21.69 -26.09 6.00
C ALA A 198 21.46 -26.67 4.60
N THR A 199 20.30 -27.30 4.43
CA THR A 199 19.80 -27.79 3.14
C THR A 199 18.68 -26.88 2.66
N LEU A 200 18.82 -26.35 1.45
CA LEU A 200 17.75 -25.65 0.74
C LEU A 200 17.15 -26.59 -0.31
N SER A 201 15.92 -27.04 -0.08
CA SER A 201 15.14 -27.81 -1.04
C SER A 201 14.19 -26.88 -1.79
N LEU A 202 14.20 -26.99 -3.12
CA LEU A 202 13.40 -26.12 -3.98
C LEU A 202 12.69 -26.90 -5.10
N THR A 203 11.46 -26.49 -5.42
CA THR A 203 10.70 -27.02 -6.56
C THR A 203 10.77 -26.03 -7.72
N ILE A 204 11.40 -26.47 -8.81
CA ILE A 204 11.43 -25.72 -10.08
C ILE A 204 10.09 -25.90 -10.78
N THR A 205 9.42 -24.78 -11.08
CA THR A 205 8.16 -24.75 -11.83
C THR A 205 8.38 -24.16 -13.21
N GLU A 206 7.38 -24.27 -14.10
CA GLU A 206 7.43 -23.58 -15.39
C GLU A 206 7.60 -22.06 -15.24
N ALA A 207 6.96 -21.45 -14.22
CA ALA A 207 7.16 -20.04 -13.90
C ALA A 207 8.63 -19.76 -13.53
N THR A 208 9.24 -20.61 -12.69
CA THR A 208 10.66 -20.51 -12.33
C THR A 208 11.54 -20.55 -13.58
N LEU A 209 11.28 -21.47 -14.51
CA LEU A 209 12.05 -21.55 -15.76
C LEU A 209 11.88 -20.29 -16.61
N ARG A 210 10.65 -19.80 -16.82
CA ARG A 210 10.40 -18.59 -17.62
C ARG A 210 11.05 -17.34 -17.03
N TYR A 211 11.05 -17.19 -15.70
CA TYR A 211 11.51 -15.96 -15.04
C TYR A 211 12.98 -15.97 -14.63
N VAL A 212 13.51 -17.12 -14.19
CA VAL A 212 14.89 -17.25 -13.68
C VAL A 212 15.83 -17.82 -14.72
N PHE A 213 15.32 -18.71 -15.59
CA PHE A 213 16.12 -19.42 -16.59
C PHE A 213 15.53 -19.27 -18.00
N PRO A 214 15.38 -18.03 -18.51
CA PRO A 214 14.62 -17.76 -19.74
C PRO A 214 15.19 -18.42 -21.00
N HIS A 215 16.41 -18.96 -20.94
CA HIS A 215 17.08 -19.63 -22.05
C HIS A 215 16.96 -21.17 -22.01
N LEU A 216 16.29 -21.75 -21.01
CA LEU A 216 16.08 -23.20 -20.90
C LEU A 216 14.78 -23.69 -21.55
N LEU A 217 13.88 -22.77 -21.92
CA LEU A 217 12.59 -23.06 -22.56
C LEU A 217 12.57 -22.58 -24.01
#